data_AF-A0A660YP97-F1
#
_entry.id   AF-A0A660YP97-F1
#
_cell.length_a   1.000
_cell.length_b   1.000
_cell.length_c   1.000
_cell.angle_alpha   90.00
_cell.angle_beta   90.00
_cell.angle_gamma   90.00
#
_symmetry.space_group_name_H-M   'P 1'
#
loop_
_entity.id
_entity.type
_entity.pdbx_description
1 polymer ?
#
loop_
_entity_poly.entity_id
_entity_poly.type
_entity_poly.pdbx_seq_one_letter_code
_entity_poly.pdbx_strand_id
1 'polypeptide(L)' 'SEGALAIQMGATAHDIADTIHPHPTLSETVMEAAELYFGLCTHMYSVKR' A
#
# COMPACT_ATOMS: atom_id res chain seq x y z
N SER A 1 -9.58 0.62 -11.82
CA SER A 1 -8.34 1.00 -11.12
C SER A 1 -8.41 0.44 -9.71
N GLU A 2 -7.29 -0.04 -9.18
CA GLU A 2 -7.22 -0.65 -7.85
C GLU A 2 -7.75 0.27 -6.75
N GLY A 3 -7.25 1.51 -6.67
CA GLY A 3 -7.71 2.48 -5.67
C GLY A 3 -9.21 2.80 -5.73
N ALA A 4 -9.83 2.82 -6.91
CA ALA A 4 -11.29 3.05 -7.00
C ALA A 4 -12.09 1.86 -6.45
N LEU A 5 -11.62 0.63 -6.70
CA LEU A 5 -12.24 -0.58 -6.15
C LEU A 5 -12.03 -0.65 -4.62
N ALA A 6 -10.81 -0.35 -4.14
CA ALA A 6 -10.50 -0.29 -2.72
C ALA A 6 -11.43 0.69 -1.98
N ILE A 7 -11.67 1.88 -2.55
CA ILE A 7 -12.62 2.86 -1.98
C ILE A 7 -14.06 2.31 -1.97
N GLN A 8 -14.52 1.70 -3.08
CA GLN A 8 -15.87 1.13 -3.13
C GLN A 8 -16.07 -0.01 -2.12
N MET A 9 -15.04 -0.83 -1.90
CA MET A 9 -15.07 -1.92 -0.93
C MET A 9 -14.93 -1.44 0.52
N GLY A 10 -14.58 -0.16 0.74
CA GLY A 10 -14.23 0.33 2.08
C GLY A 10 -12.96 -0.31 2.63
N ALA A 11 -12.03 -0.71 1.75
CA ALA A 11 -10.77 -1.34 2.13
C ALA A 11 -9.93 -0.37 2.98
N THR A 12 -9.30 -0.92 4.01
CA THR A 12 -8.39 -0.18 4.88
C THR A 12 -6.97 -0.17 4.30
N ALA A 13 -6.11 0.71 4.82
CA ALA A 13 -4.70 0.69 4.45
C ALA A 13 -4.02 -0.64 4.80
N HIS A 14 -4.46 -1.36 5.83
CA HIS A 14 -3.93 -2.70 6.13
C HIS A 14 -4.28 -3.69 5.02
N ASP A 15 -5.52 -3.68 4.52
CA ASP A 15 -5.94 -4.58 3.44
C ASP A 15 -5.11 -4.38 2.17
N ILE A 16 -4.72 -3.14 1.89
CA ILE A 16 -3.85 -2.80 0.75
C ILE A 16 -2.40 -3.23 1.02
N ALA A 17 -1.88 -2.98 2.22
CA ALA A 17 -0.51 -3.35 2.60
C ALA A 17 -0.30 -4.87 2.61
N ASP A 18 -1.29 -5.64 3.07
CA ASP A 18 -1.23 -7.10 3.13
C ASP A 18 -1.51 -7.76 1.76
N THR A 19 -1.94 -6.99 0.76
CA THR A 19 -2.15 -7.46 -0.61
C THR A 19 -0.83 -7.49 -1.38
N ILE A 20 -0.39 -8.67 -1.82
CA ILE A 20 0.86 -8.84 -2.56
C ILE A 20 0.72 -8.28 -3.97
N HIS A 21 1.51 -7.25 -4.27
CA HIS A 21 1.59 -6.68 -5.61
C HIS A 21 2.72 -7.34 -6.42
N PRO A 22 2.53 -7.54 -7.73
CA PRO A 22 3.57 -8.11 -8.57
C PRO A 22 4.76 -7.15 -8.72
N HIS A 23 5.96 -7.69 -8.58
CA HIS A 23 7.22 -6.97 -8.79
C HIS A 23 7.86 -7.33 -10.14
N PRO A 24 8.49 -6.39 -10.87
CA PRO A 24 8.50 -4.93 -10.68
C PRO A 24 7.36 -4.25 -11.47
N THR A 25 6.45 -3.55 -10.80
CA THR A 25 5.32 -2.85 -11.45
C THR A 25 4.97 -1.53 -10.79
N LEU A 26 4.39 -0.59 -11.55
CA LEU A 26 3.92 0.69 -10.97
C LEU A 26 2.81 0.50 -9.94
N SER A 27 2.01 -0.56 -10.03
CA SER A 27 0.95 -0.84 -9.06
C SER A 27 1.51 -1.14 -7.67
N GLU A 28 2.72 -1.70 -7.56
CA GLU A 28 3.34 -2.01 -6.27
C GLU A 28 3.53 -0.78 -5.38
N THR A 29 3.61 0.42 -5.98
CA THR A 29 3.69 1.69 -5.25
C THR A 29 2.46 1.97 -4.37
N VAL A 30 1.30 1.38 -4.67
CA VAL A 30 0.07 1.53 -3.87
C VAL A 30 0.19 0.77 -2.55
N MET A 31 0.71 -0.47 -2.60
CA MET A 31 1.07 -1.26 -1.42
C MET A 31 2.15 -0.57 -0.60
N GLU A 32 3.22 -0.10 -1.24
CA GLU A 32 4.31 0.58 -0.53
C GLU A 32 3.82 1.86 0.17
N ALA A 33 2.91 2.62 -0.45
CA ALA A 33 2.30 3.79 0.18
C ALA A 33 1.47 3.41 1.41
N ALA A 34 0.77 2.27 1.37
CA ALA A 34 0.03 1.76 2.51
C ALA A 34 0.97 1.28 3.63
N GLU A 35 2.04 0.56 3.31
CA GLU A 35 3.07 0.16 4.27
C GLU A 35 3.80 1.36 4.87
N LEU A 36 4.01 2.43 4.08
CA LEU A 36 4.68 3.65 4.50
C LEU A 36 3.90 4.34 5.62
N TYR A 37 2.56 4.34 5.53
CA TYR A 37 1.66 4.87 6.56
C TYR A 37 1.86 4.18 7.91
N PHE A 38 2.12 2.87 7.92
CA PHE A 38 2.40 2.11 9.14
C PHE A 38 3.88 2.12 9.56
N GLY A 39 4.76 2.72 8.75
CA GLY A 39 6.20 2.70 8.96
C GLY A 39 6.83 1.32 8.79
N LEU A 40 6.21 0.46 7.98
CA LEU A 40 6.69 -0.89 7.66
C LEU A 40 7.40 -0.95 6.31
N CYS A 41 7.18 0.04 5.44
CA CYS A 41 7.75 0.06 4.09
C CYS A 41 9.29 -0.01 4.15
N THR A 42 9.87 -0.98 3.45
CA THR A 42 11.32 -1.17 3.38
C THR A 42 11.99 -0.40 2.25
N HIS A 43 11.23 -0.04 1.21
CA HIS A 43 11.75 0.68 0.04
C HIS A 43 11.86 2.20 0.24
N MET A 44 11.27 2.73 1.32
CA MET A 44 11.26 4.15 1.64
C MET A 44 11.59 4.38 3.12
N TYR A 45 12.20 5.53 3.43
CA TYR A 45 12.43 5.93 4.82
C TYR A 45 11.12 6.44 5.44
N SER A 46 10.70 5.84 6.57
CA SER A 46 9.53 6.28 7.34
C SER A 46 9.93 6.82 8.71
N VAL A 47 9.36 7.96 9.10
CA VAL A 47 9.43 8.50 10.46
C VAL A 47 8.12 8.17 11.16
N LYS A 48 8.18 7.31 12.17
CA LYS A 48 7.03 6.98 13.02
C LYS A 48 6.52 8.28 13.68
N ARG A 49 5.30 8.70 13.37
CA ARG A 49 4.62 9.83 14.03
C ARG A 49 3.99 9.40 15.34
#